data_AF-A0A7D7VQW0-F1
#
_entry.id   AF-A0A7D7VQW0-F1
#
_cell.length_a   1.000
_cell.length_b   1.000
_cell.length_c   1.000
_cell.angle_alpha   90.00
_cell.angle_beta   90.00
_cell.angle_gamma   90.00
#
_symmetry.space_group_name_H-M   'P 1'
#
loop_
_entity.id
_entity.type
_entity.pdbx_description
1 polymer ?
#
loop_
_entity_poly.entity_id
_entity_poly.type
_entity_poly.pdbx_seq_one_letter_code
_entity_poly.pdbx_strand_id
1 'polypeptide(L)'
;MKKIIICFLCIVVNAVSYGQIAIGTTTPSPSAVLDVNSTTQGFLPPRMTKAQIDAIASPAEGLIVYCTNCNAKGLYLNNGNEFLNVTSGTSIFASEVAAIVAASDNPADGNPSIADLTSAGLTGLVAGNLGAYEIAIDAATPAPTTVAELQTIINNVNVSEASAAVLAQISSDEDSATQNSTVTIAQLNLIVPALTGINAANETAYRNYIDANPNSFSSPATQTEVQAMILLVNNSSTVSTVVGAGGGIFMDRNLGATQVATSSNDSNAFGDLSMG
;
A
#
# COMPACT_ATOMS: atom_id res chain seq x y z
N MET A 1 10.99 87.63 9.49
CA MET A 1 10.81 86.59 8.46
C MET A 1 11.05 85.16 8.97
N LYS A 2 12.05 84.87 9.85
CA LYS A 2 12.27 83.52 10.42
C LYS A 2 11.09 82.91 11.20
N LYS A 3 10.27 83.72 11.88
CA LYS A 3 9.10 83.25 12.66
C LYS A 3 7.94 82.76 11.78
N ILE A 4 7.83 83.25 10.53
CA ILE A 4 6.77 82.85 9.58
C ILE A 4 7.14 81.52 8.90
N ILE A 5 8.44 81.26 8.69
CA ILE A 5 8.94 80.01 8.10
C ILE A 5 8.70 78.81 9.05
N ILE A 6 8.82 79.00 10.36
CA ILE A 6 8.54 77.96 11.37
C ILE A 6 7.05 77.56 11.36
N CYS A 7 6.12 78.53 11.24
CA CYS A 7 4.69 78.20 11.13
C CYS A 7 4.34 77.46 9.84
N PHE A 8 4.99 77.78 8.71
CA PHE A 8 4.73 77.12 7.44
C PHE A 8 5.30 75.69 7.41
N LEU A 9 6.41 75.44 8.11
CA LEU A 9 7.00 74.10 8.26
C LEU A 9 6.13 73.16 9.12
N CYS A 10 5.38 73.69 10.09
CA CYS A 10 4.49 72.90 10.94
C CYS A 10 3.19 72.46 10.25
N ILE A 11 2.77 73.12 9.16
CA ILE A 11 1.48 72.85 8.49
C ILE A 11 1.60 71.76 7.40
N VAL A 12 2.83 71.38 6.99
CA VAL A 12 3.06 70.40 5.90
C VAL A 12 3.15 68.95 6.40
N VAL A 13 3.10 68.69 7.71
CA VAL A 13 3.07 67.32 8.25
C VAL A 13 1.63 66.81 8.28
N ASN A 14 1.08 66.44 7.12
CA ASN A 14 -0.10 65.58 7.06
C ASN A 14 0.33 64.17 7.48
N ALA A 15 0.40 63.91 8.78
CA ALA A 15 0.55 62.56 9.29
C ALA A 15 -0.76 61.80 9.01
N VAL A 16 -0.73 60.92 8.01
CA VAL A 16 -1.81 59.96 7.78
C VAL A 16 -1.79 58.99 8.96
N SER A 17 -2.71 59.15 9.92
CA SER A 17 -2.90 58.19 11.01
C SER A 17 -3.85 57.09 10.56
N TYR A 18 -3.37 55.86 10.46
CA TYR A 18 -4.24 54.70 10.25
C TYR A 18 -5.01 54.41 11.55
N GLY A 19 -6.34 54.32 11.46
CA GLY A 19 -7.20 53.95 12.59
C GLY A 19 -7.19 52.45 12.85
N GLN A 20 -6.04 51.88 13.23
CA GLN A 20 -5.91 50.48 13.63
C GLN A 20 -6.40 50.28 15.07
N ILE A 21 -7.18 49.23 15.30
CA ILE A 21 -7.66 48.88 16.64
C ILE A 21 -6.57 48.02 17.30
N ALA A 22 -5.94 48.56 18.34
CA ALA A 22 -4.95 47.84 19.13
C ALA A 22 -5.47 47.64 20.55
N ILE A 23 -5.37 46.41 21.05
CA ILE A 23 -5.74 46.04 22.43
C ILE A 23 -4.50 45.45 23.09
N GLY A 24 -4.01 46.09 24.14
CA GLY A 24 -2.84 45.62 24.90
C GLY A 24 -1.48 45.81 24.21
N THR A 25 -1.41 46.55 23.09
CA THR A 25 -0.17 46.97 22.43
C THR A 25 -0.25 48.42 21.96
N THR A 26 0.88 49.14 21.98
CA THR A 26 1.04 50.48 21.38
C THR A 26 1.74 50.44 20.03
N THR A 27 2.27 49.27 19.64
CA THR A 27 2.97 49.01 18.39
C THR A 27 2.29 47.85 17.66
N PRO A 28 1.04 48.02 17.19
CA PRO A 28 0.35 46.95 16.48
C PRO A 28 1.06 46.66 15.14
N SER A 29 0.92 45.43 14.65
CA SER A 29 1.48 45.03 13.36
C SER A 29 0.98 45.94 12.22
N PRO A 30 1.85 46.43 11.33
CA PRO A 30 1.45 47.25 10.17
C PRO A 30 0.45 46.56 9.23
N SER A 31 0.35 45.23 9.29
CA SER A 31 -0.57 44.43 8.48
C SER A 31 -1.89 44.09 9.19
N ALA A 32 -2.12 44.59 10.41
CA ALA A 32 -3.29 44.25 11.22
C ALA A 32 -4.26 45.43 11.34
N VAL A 33 -5.53 45.21 10.99
CA VAL A 33 -6.61 46.15 11.29
C VAL A 33 -7.04 46.06 12.76
N LEU A 34 -6.96 44.85 13.34
CA LEU A 34 -7.15 44.56 14.76
C LEU A 34 -5.93 43.77 15.25
N ASP A 35 -5.23 44.28 16.27
CA ASP A 35 -4.12 43.59 16.93
C ASP A 35 -4.41 43.49 18.43
N VAL A 36 -4.34 42.28 18.98
CA VAL A 36 -4.62 41.98 20.39
C VAL A 36 -3.40 41.30 20.99
N ASN A 37 -2.72 41.98 21.91
CA ASN A 37 -1.58 41.45 22.64
C ASN A 37 -1.93 41.33 24.12
N SER A 38 -1.84 40.12 24.67
CA SER A 38 -1.97 39.87 26.10
C SER A 38 -1.21 38.61 26.48
N THR A 39 -0.59 38.61 27.67
CA THR A 39 0.06 37.43 28.25
C THR A 39 -0.82 36.71 29.28
N THR A 40 -1.96 37.30 29.65
CA THR A 40 -2.85 36.81 30.72
C THR A 40 -4.30 36.60 30.28
N GLN A 41 -4.70 37.14 29.14
CA GLN A 41 -6.06 37.06 28.60
C GLN A 41 -6.04 36.58 27.15
N GLY A 42 -7.11 35.90 26.72
CA GLY A 42 -7.27 35.41 25.35
C GLY A 42 -8.38 36.11 24.59
N PHE A 43 -8.51 35.77 23.30
CA PHE A 43 -9.64 36.18 22.49
C PHE A 43 -10.79 35.18 22.63
N LEU A 44 -11.96 35.66 23.03
CA LEU A 44 -13.18 34.86 23.13
C LEU A 44 -14.10 35.20 21.95
N PRO A 45 -14.05 34.43 20.84
CA PRO A 45 -14.91 34.68 19.68
C PRO A 45 -16.39 34.43 20.03
N PRO A 46 -17.34 34.87 19.18
CA PRO A 46 -18.76 34.63 19.38
C PRO A 46 -19.06 33.15 19.70
N ARG A 47 -19.67 32.90 20.86
CA ARG A 47 -20.02 31.56 21.33
C ARG A 47 -21.48 31.27 21.02
N MET A 48 -21.74 30.26 20.21
CA MET A 48 -23.06 29.97 19.65
C MET A 48 -23.38 28.48 19.74
N THR A 49 -24.66 28.13 19.77
CA THR A 49 -25.12 26.74 19.60
C THR A 49 -25.17 26.38 18.11
N LYS A 50 -25.23 25.09 17.77
CA LYS A 50 -25.40 24.60 16.39
C LYS A 50 -26.60 25.27 15.70
N ALA A 51 -27.74 25.31 16.39
CA ALA A 51 -28.95 25.94 15.86
C ALA A 51 -28.77 27.45 15.60
N GLN A 52 -27.99 28.15 16.43
CA GLN A 52 -27.69 29.57 16.22
C GLN A 52 -26.73 29.78 15.05
N ILE A 53 -25.75 28.89 14.85
CA ILE A 53 -24.83 28.93 13.70
C ILE A 53 -25.62 28.69 12.40
N ASP A 54 -26.50 27.69 12.39
CA ASP A 54 -27.35 27.37 11.22
C ASP A 54 -28.34 28.48 10.87
N ALA A 55 -28.69 29.32 11.85
CA ALA A 55 -29.56 30.48 11.66
C ALA A 55 -28.85 31.72 11.10
N ILE A 56 -27.52 31.68 10.90
CA ILE A 56 -26.78 32.79 10.29
C ILE A 56 -27.10 32.82 8.79
N ALA A 57 -27.87 33.84 8.37
CA ALA A 57 -28.19 34.03 6.96
C ALA A 57 -26.97 34.57 6.19
N SER A 58 -26.63 33.91 5.09
CA SER A 58 -25.50 34.29 4.21
C SER A 58 -24.19 34.55 4.98
N PRO A 59 -23.65 33.56 5.71
CA PRO A 59 -22.44 33.75 6.50
C PRO A 59 -21.27 34.13 5.56
N ALA A 60 -20.52 35.16 5.92
CA ALA A 60 -19.35 35.57 5.15
C ALA A 60 -18.26 34.50 5.19
N GLU A 61 -17.53 34.32 4.09
CA GLU A 61 -16.32 33.51 4.07
C GLU A 61 -15.29 34.08 5.07
N GLY A 62 -14.63 33.19 5.82
CA GLY A 62 -13.70 33.55 6.88
C GLY A 62 -14.36 33.88 8.23
N LEU A 63 -15.68 33.76 8.37
CA LEU A 63 -16.36 33.97 9.65
C LEU A 63 -15.95 32.88 10.67
N ILE A 64 -15.51 33.32 11.86
CA ILE A 64 -15.05 32.44 12.95
C ILE A 64 -16.06 32.47 14.10
N VAL A 65 -16.47 31.29 14.56
CA VAL A 65 -17.38 31.11 15.70
C VAL A 65 -16.90 29.96 16.60
N TYR A 66 -17.26 29.98 17.89
CA TYR A 66 -17.05 28.84 18.78
C TYR A 66 -18.38 28.12 19.02
N CYS A 67 -18.48 26.85 18.62
CA CYS A 67 -19.70 26.07 18.86
C CYS A 67 -19.70 25.42 20.24
N THR A 68 -20.71 25.73 21.06
CA THR A 68 -20.81 25.25 22.45
C THR A 68 -21.47 23.88 22.60
N ASN A 69 -22.27 23.46 21.62
CA ASN A 69 -23.05 22.20 21.67
C ASN A 69 -23.07 21.42 20.34
N CYS A 70 -22.12 21.65 19.43
CA CYS A 70 -21.90 20.77 18.28
C CYS A 70 -21.34 19.42 18.74
N ASN A 71 -21.49 18.38 17.91
CA ASN A 71 -20.90 17.04 18.17
C ASN A 71 -19.39 17.15 18.44
N ALA A 72 -18.69 17.96 17.64
CA ALA A 72 -17.33 18.41 17.94
C ALA A 72 -17.39 19.86 18.47
N LYS A 73 -17.24 20.04 19.78
CA LYS A 73 -17.13 21.39 20.37
C LYS A 73 -15.80 22.01 19.96
N GLY A 74 -15.79 23.28 19.56
CA GLY A 74 -14.55 23.95 19.16
C GLY A 74 -14.77 25.17 18.29
N LEU A 75 -13.67 25.67 17.73
CA LEU A 75 -13.68 26.76 16.77
C LEU A 75 -14.11 26.24 15.40
N TYR A 76 -14.96 27.01 14.73
CA TYR A 76 -15.42 26.77 13.38
C TYR A 76 -15.13 27.98 12.50
N LEU A 77 -14.67 27.72 11.27
CA LEU A 77 -14.43 28.72 10.23
C LEU A 77 -15.32 28.43 9.03
N ASN A 78 -16.03 29.45 8.56
CA ASN A 78 -16.79 29.34 7.32
C ASN A 78 -15.88 29.44 6.10
N ASN A 79 -15.85 28.42 5.24
CA ASN A 79 -15.06 28.42 4.00
C ASN A 79 -15.82 29.00 2.78
N GLY A 80 -16.97 29.65 3.01
CA GLY A 80 -17.85 30.18 1.96
C GLY A 80 -19.00 29.24 1.60
N ASN A 81 -18.87 27.95 1.94
CA ASN A 81 -19.89 26.93 1.70
C ASN A 81 -20.44 26.33 3.01
N GLU A 82 -19.58 26.10 4.00
CA GLU A 82 -19.93 25.51 5.29
C GLU A 82 -18.97 25.91 6.41
N PHE A 83 -19.36 25.63 7.66
CA PHE A 83 -18.51 25.80 8.84
C PHE A 83 -17.68 24.55 9.13
N LEU A 84 -16.35 24.66 9.03
CA LEU A 84 -15.38 23.61 9.30
C LEU A 84 -14.74 23.77 10.69
N ASN A 85 -14.53 22.68 11.43
CA ASN A 85 -13.85 22.74 12.74
C ASN A 85 -12.33 22.97 12.56
N VAL A 86 -11.77 23.95 13.28
CA VAL A 86 -10.37 24.43 13.15
C VAL A 86 -9.41 23.72 14.11
N THR A 87 -9.92 22.98 15.09
CA THR A 87 -9.12 22.42 16.21
C THR A 87 -8.35 21.16 15.83
N SER A 88 -8.65 20.52 14.70
CA SER A 88 -7.97 19.32 14.22
C SER A 88 -6.74 19.65 13.35
N GLY A 89 -5.87 20.57 13.80
CA GLY A 89 -4.58 20.86 13.13
C GLY A 89 -3.61 19.67 13.04
N THR A 90 -4.02 18.51 13.56
CA THR A 90 -3.45 17.18 13.32
C THR A 90 -4.45 16.41 12.48
N SER A 91 -4.01 15.80 11.37
CA SER A 91 -4.86 14.84 10.64
C SER A 91 -5.42 13.83 11.64
N ILE A 92 -6.74 13.64 11.65
CA ILE A 92 -7.41 12.64 12.50
C ILE A 92 -6.82 11.23 12.35
N PHE A 93 -6.07 10.98 11.26
CA PHE A 93 -5.36 9.74 11.01
C PHE A 93 -3.91 9.70 11.52
N ALA A 94 -3.25 10.84 11.79
CA ALA A 94 -1.86 10.84 12.26
C ALA A 94 -1.74 10.37 13.73
N SER A 95 -2.77 10.63 14.55
CA SER A 95 -2.86 10.05 15.90
C SER A 95 -3.18 8.56 15.88
N GLU A 96 -3.92 8.10 14.88
CA GLU A 96 -4.39 6.72 14.77
C GLU A 96 -3.29 5.81 14.20
N VAL A 97 -2.57 6.28 13.17
CA VAL A 97 -1.36 5.62 12.64
C VAL A 97 -0.31 5.47 13.74
N ALA A 98 -0.04 6.52 14.51
CA ALA A 98 0.92 6.46 15.61
C ALA A 98 0.49 5.47 16.72
N ALA A 99 -0.81 5.38 17.01
CA ALA A 99 -1.34 4.40 17.97
C ALA A 99 -1.22 2.97 17.45
N ILE A 100 -1.53 2.73 16.17
CA ILE A 100 -1.35 1.43 15.50
C ILE A 100 0.12 0.99 15.56
N VAL A 101 1.04 1.88 15.17
CA VAL A 101 2.48 1.58 15.18
C VAL A 101 2.99 1.28 16.58
N ALA A 102 2.52 2.03 17.59
CA ALA A 102 2.93 1.80 18.98
C ALA A 102 2.30 0.54 19.59
N ALA A 103 1.17 0.09 19.06
CA ALA A 103 0.50 -1.13 19.49
C ALA A 103 1.11 -2.38 18.84
N SER A 104 1.53 -2.29 17.57
CA SER A 104 2.15 -3.40 16.85
C SER A 104 3.47 -3.84 17.49
N ASP A 105 3.62 -5.14 17.69
CA ASP A 105 4.79 -5.73 18.33
C ASP A 105 5.24 -7.05 17.69
N ASN A 106 6.42 -7.51 18.13
CA ASN A 106 6.96 -8.83 17.82
C ASN A 106 7.51 -9.46 19.12
N PRO A 107 6.89 -10.53 19.65
CA PRO A 107 5.83 -11.34 19.03
C PRO A 107 4.45 -10.68 19.06
N ALA A 108 3.70 -10.82 17.97
CA ALA A 108 2.35 -10.31 17.83
C ALA A 108 1.41 -10.81 18.95
N ASP A 109 0.69 -9.87 19.58
CA ASP A 109 -0.27 -10.15 20.66
C ASP A 109 -1.75 -10.03 20.22
N GLY A 110 -1.98 -9.62 18.97
CA GLY A 110 -3.31 -9.41 18.38
C GLY A 110 -3.82 -7.96 18.54
N ASN A 111 -2.97 -7.06 19.00
CA ASN A 111 -3.22 -5.64 19.10
C ASN A 111 -2.16 -4.87 18.27
N PRO A 112 -2.57 -4.01 17.31
CA PRO A 112 -3.92 -3.57 17.00
C PRO A 112 -4.76 -4.66 16.34
N SER A 113 -6.09 -4.62 16.53
CA SER A 113 -7.01 -5.57 15.91
C SER A 113 -7.35 -5.20 14.46
N ILE A 114 -7.92 -6.13 13.68
CA ILE A 114 -8.45 -5.83 12.33
C ILE A 114 -9.47 -4.68 12.35
N ALA A 115 -10.25 -4.54 13.43
CA ALA A 115 -11.21 -3.46 13.59
C ALA A 115 -10.52 -2.09 13.76
N ASP A 116 -9.41 -2.05 14.50
CA ASP A 116 -8.60 -0.83 14.67
C ASP A 116 -7.94 -0.43 13.35
N LEU A 117 -7.37 -1.41 12.62
CA LEU A 117 -6.78 -1.18 11.30
C LEU A 117 -7.83 -0.68 10.29
N THR A 118 -9.05 -1.23 10.32
CA THR A 118 -10.16 -0.77 9.47
C THR A 118 -10.60 0.65 9.84
N SER A 119 -10.62 0.97 11.13
CA SER A 119 -10.98 2.30 11.63
C SER A 119 -9.99 3.37 11.16
N ALA A 120 -8.71 3.01 11.07
CA ALA A 120 -7.65 3.86 10.50
C ALA A 120 -7.72 4.04 8.98
N GLY A 121 -8.71 3.42 8.31
CA GLY A 121 -8.95 3.55 6.89
C GLY A 121 -8.11 2.60 6.02
N LEU A 122 -7.48 1.58 6.62
CA LEU A 122 -6.79 0.53 5.86
C LEU A 122 -7.80 -0.39 5.19
N THR A 123 -7.45 -0.87 4.00
CA THR A 123 -8.28 -1.73 3.16
C THR A 123 -7.52 -3.00 2.77
N GLY A 124 -8.25 -4.02 2.32
CA GLY A 124 -7.66 -5.30 1.92
C GLY A 124 -7.12 -6.13 3.09
N LEU A 125 -7.56 -5.86 4.31
CA LEU A 125 -7.17 -6.61 5.50
C LEU A 125 -7.70 -8.04 5.45
N VAL A 126 -6.83 -9.01 5.76
CA VAL A 126 -7.15 -10.44 5.86
C VAL A 126 -6.97 -10.84 7.31
N ALA A 127 -8.02 -11.33 7.96
CA ALA A 127 -7.99 -11.63 9.40
C ALA A 127 -6.92 -12.66 9.79
N GLY A 128 -6.61 -13.62 8.91
CA GLY A 128 -5.55 -14.60 9.13
C GLY A 128 -4.13 -14.01 9.13
N ASN A 129 -3.95 -12.81 8.58
CA ASN A 129 -2.64 -12.15 8.44
C ASN A 129 -2.37 -11.15 9.56
N LEU A 130 -3.24 -11.06 10.59
CA LEU A 130 -3.14 -10.03 11.64
C LEU A 130 -1.76 -10.00 12.30
N GLY A 131 -1.28 -11.15 12.79
CA GLY A 131 0.04 -11.20 13.43
C GLY A 131 1.19 -10.87 12.49
N ALA A 132 1.06 -11.16 11.19
CA ALA A 132 2.06 -10.77 10.19
C ALA A 132 2.05 -9.26 9.93
N TYR A 133 0.89 -8.60 10.01
CA TYR A 133 0.81 -7.14 9.94
C TYR A 133 1.51 -6.48 11.12
N GLU A 134 1.26 -6.94 12.35
CA GLU A 134 1.88 -6.41 13.57
C GLU A 134 3.42 -6.46 13.48
N ILE A 135 3.95 -7.65 13.18
CA ILE A 135 5.40 -7.86 13.03
C ILE A 135 5.99 -6.97 11.93
N ALA A 136 5.30 -6.83 10.80
CA ALA A 136 5.80 -6.02 9.69
C ALA A 136 5.76 -4.50 9.97
N ILE A 137 4.77 -4.05 10.74
CA ILE A 137 4.65 -2.65 11.16
C ILE A 137 5.73 -2.31 12.20
N ASP A 138 5.95 -3.17 13.21
CA ASP A 138 7.00 -3.01 14.23
C ASP A 138 8.40 -2.97 13.60
N ALA A 139 8.66 -3.84 12.61
CA ALA A 139 9.95 -3.91 11.91
C ALA A 139 10.19 -2.77 10.91
N ALA A 140 9.19 -1.94 10.60
CA ALA A 140 9.28 -0.92 9.56
C ALA A 140 10.25 0.21 9.95
N THR A 141 11.27 0.44 9.11
CA THR A 141 12.27 1.50 9.32
C THR A 141 12.43 2.35 8.05
N PRO A 142 12.10 3.67 8.07
CA PRO A 142 11.52 4.41 9.20
C PRO A 142 10.10 3.96 9.55
N ALA A 143 9.70 4.22 10.80
CA ALA A 143 8.34 3.92 11.25
C ALA A 143 7.31 4.70 10.40
N PRO A 144 6.21 4.06 9.98
CA PRO A 144 5.22 4.69 9.11
C PRO A 144 4.49 5.80 9.87
N THR A 145 4.27 6.93 9.21
CA THR A 145 3.63 8.12 9.80
C THR A 145 2.30 8.46 9.12
N THR A 146 2.00 7.78 8.02
CA THR A 146 0.78 7.98 7.22
C THR A 146 0.06 6.67 6.96
N VAL A 147 -1.26 6.75 6.74
CA VAL A 147 -2.09 5.59 6.34
C VAL A 147 -1.60 4.99 5.02
N ALA A 148 -1.05 5.80 4.11
CA ALA A 148 -0.51 5.31 2.84
C ALA A 148 0.73 4.42 3.02
N GLU A 149 1.61 4.78 3.96
CA GLU A 149 2.78 3.95 4.31
C GLU A 149 2.34 2.65 4.98
N LEU A 150 1.40 2.72 5.95
CA LEU A 150 0.80 1.52 6.55
C LEU A 150 0.13 0.63 5.49
N GLN A 151 -0.65 1.21 4.58
CA GLN A 151 -1.32 0.47 3.51
C GLN A 151 -0.32 -0.26 2.61
N THR A 152 0.85 0.32 2.37
CA THR A 152 1.94 -0.33 1.62
C THR A 152 2.45 -1.56 2.37
N ILE A 153 2.65 -1.47 3.69
CA ILE A 153 3.05 -2.60 4.54
C ILE A 153 2.00 -3.70 4.49
N ILE A 154 0.72 -3.38 4.71
CA ILE A 154 -0.40 -4.33 4.66
C ILE A 154 -0.46 -5.06 3.30
N ASN A 155 -0.36 -4.31 2.20
CA ASN A 155 -0.39 -4.89 0.86
C ASN A 155 0.79 -5.85 0.62
N ASN A 156 1.99 -5.48 1.07
CA ASN A 156 3.17 -6.32 0.95
C ASN A 156 3.04 -7.62 1.77
N VAL A 157 2.54 -7.53 3.02
CA VAL A 157 2.27 -8.70 3.84
C VAL A 157 1.26 -9.62 3.16
N ASN A 158 0.15 -9.08 2.64
CA ASN A 158 -0.85 -9.88 1.94
C ASN A 158 -0.29 -10.64 0.74
N VAL A 159 0.53 -9.98 -0.06
CA VAL A 159 1.19 -10.62 -1.21
C VAL A 159 2.17 -11.70 -0.73
N SER A 160 2.96 -11.42 0.32
CA SER A 160 3.91 -12.38 0.88
C SER A 160 3.22 -13.61 1.47
N GLU A 161 2.16 -13.43 2.26
CA GLU A 161 1.39 -14.53 2.86
C GLU A 161 0.66 -15.35 1.79
N ALA A 162 0.12 -14.71 0.74
CA ALA A 162 -0.48 -15.42 -0.38
C ALA A 162 0.56 -16.28 -1.12
N SER A 163 1.77 -15.75 -1.36
CA SER A 163 2.88 -16.52 -1.93
C SER A 163 3.29 -17.69 -1.05
N ALA A 164 3.46 -17.46 0.25
CA ALA A 164 3.83 -18.49 1.21
C ALA A 164 2.79 -19.62 1.27
N ALA A 165 1.50 -19.29 1.20
CA ALA A 165 0.42 -20.28 1.15
C ALA A 165 0.50 -21.16 -0.10
N VAL A 166 0.81 -20.59 -1.28
CA VAL A 166 0.98 -21.38 -2.51
C VAL A 166 2.21 -22.27 -2.42
N LEU A 167 3.33 -21.76 -1.89
CA LEU A 167 4.56 -22.55 -1.70
C LEU A 167 4.35 -23.72 -0.72
N ALA A 168 3.63 -23.48 0.38
CA ALA A 168 3.27 -24.52 1.33
C ALA A 168 2.31 -25.55 0.72
N GLN A 169 1.36 -25.12 -0.13
CA GLN A 169 0.49 -26.02 -0.87
C GLN A 169 1.30 -26.92 -1.80
N ILE A 170 2.26 -26.38 -2.57
CA ILE A 170 3.09 -27.18 -3.49
C ILE A 170 3.81 -28.30 -2.73
N SER A 171 4.42 -28.00 -1.58
CA SER A 171 5.05 -29.03 -0.74
C SER A 171 4.05 -30.05 -0.19
N SER A 172 2.85 -29.61 0.17
CA SER A 172 1.83 -30.49 0.75
C SER A 172 1.19 -31.41 -0.30
N ASP A 173 0.99 -30.92 -1.52
CA ASP A 173 0.41 -31.66 -2.63
C ASP A 173 1.36 -32.78 -3.07
N GLU A 174 2.66 -32.49 -3.13
CA GLU A 174 3.72 -33.45 -3.47
C GLU A 174 3.75 -34.70 -2.56
N ASP A 175 3.55 -34.53 -1.26
CA ASP A 175 3.59 -35.62 -0.28
C ASP A 175 2.26 -36.38 -0.16
N SER A 176 1.26 -36.03 -0.99
CA SER A 176 -0.06 -36.66 -0.94
C SER A 176 -0.13 -37.91 -1.82
N ALA A 177 -0.02 -39.09 -1.20
CA ALA A 177 -0.17 -40.36 -1.89
C ALA A 177 -1.60 -40.64 -2.43
N THR A 178 -2.58 -39.79 -2.11
CA THR A 178 -4.01 -40.02 -2.41
C THR A 178 -4.72 -38.84 -3.07
N GLN A 179 -4.08 -37.68 -3.19
CA GLN A 179 -4.68 -36.48 -3.77
C GLN A 179 -3.71 -35.85 -4.76
N ASN A 180 -4.19 -35.63 -5.98
CA ASN A 180 -3.43 -34.90 -6.98
C ASN A 180 -3.37 -33.42 -6.63
N SER A 181 -2.29 -32.75 -7.04
CA SER A 181 -2.12 -31.32 -6.86
C SER A 181 -3.28 -30.54 -7.47
N THR A 182 -3.69 -29.47 -6.80
CA THR A 182 -4.73 -28.56 -7.28
C THR A 182 -4.18 -27.19 -7.69
N VAL A 183 -2.85 -27.05 -7.73
CA VAL A 183 -2.18 -25.80 -8.08
C VAL A 183 -2.58 -25.32 -9.47
N THR A 184 -2.90 -24.04 -9.58
CA THR A 184 -3.34 -23.36 -10.79
C THR A 184 -2.32 -22.32 -11.26
N ILE A 185 -2.39 -21.90 -12.53
CA ILE A 185 -1.59 -20.79 -13.05
C ILE A 185 -1.84 -19.51 -12.26
N ALA A 186 -3.08 -19.27 -11.83
CA ALA A 186 -3.43 -18.11 -11.02
C ALA A 186 -2.67 -18.11 -9.69
N GLN A 187 -2.55 -19.26 -9.02
CA GLN A 187 -1.77 -19.40 -7.80
C GLN A 187 -0.27 -19.26 -8.04
N LEU A 188 0.27 -19.84 -9.11
CA LEU A 188 1.68 -19.66 -9.45
C LEU A 188 2.04 -18.17 -9.68
N ASN A 189 1.14 -17.40 -10.28
CA ASN A 189 1.32 -15.96 -10.47
C ASN A 189 1.28 -15.13 -9.16
N LEU A 190 0.87 -15.71 -8.03
CA LEU A 190 0.93 -15.06 -6.72
C LEU A 190 2.30 -15.21 -6.05
N ILE A 191 3.15 -16.13 -6.50
CA ILE A 191 4.44 -16.38 -5.87
C ILE A 191 5.36 -15.18 -6.05
N VAL A 192 5.98 -14.74 -4.95
CA VAL A 192 6.99 -13.69 -4.92
C VAL A 192 8.36 -14.23 -4.44
N PRO A 193 9.49 -13.83 -5.05
CA PRO A 193 9.60 -13.01 -6.27
C PRO A 193 8.90 -13.63 -7.49
N ALA A 194 8.37 -12.77 -8.38
CA ALA A 194 7.53 -13.21 -9.50
C ALA A 194 8.24 -14.28 -10.36
N LEU A 195 7.53 -15.39 -10.60
CA LEU A 195 7.98 -16.44 -11.49
C LEU A 195 7.94 -15.98 -12.95
N THR A 196 8.84 -16.51 -13.77
CA THR A 196 8.97 -16.20 -15.19
C THR A 196 8.72 -17.43 -16.06
N GLY A 197 8.24 -17.21 -17.28
CA GLY A 197 8.03 -18.28 -18.26
C GLY A 197 6.81 -19.16 -18.00
N ILE A 198 5.90 -18.81 -17.08
CA ILE A 198 4.67 -19.57 -16.87
C ILE A 198 3.86 -19.64 -18.17
N ASN A 199 3.56 -20.86 -18.64
CA ASN A 199 2.76 -21.11 -19.82
C ASN A 199 1.40 -21.68 -19.43
N ALA A 200 0.31 -20.97 -19.76
CA ALA A 200 -1.04 -21.39 -19.43
C ALA A 200 -1.44 -22.75 -20.04
N ALA A 201 -0.85 -23.14 -21.17
CA ALA A 201 -1.08 -24.45 -21.77
C ALA A 201 -0.49 -25.60 -20.95
N ASN A 202 0.47 -25.31 -20.07
CA ASN A 202 1.21 -26.31 -19.30
C ASN A 202 0.69 -26.49 -17.87
N GLU A 203 -0.47 -25.91 -17.51
CA GLU A 203 -1.01 -26.00 -16.14
C GLU A 203 -1.11 -27.45 -15.63
N THR A 204 -1.70 -28.34 -16.44
CA THR A 204 -1.79 -29.78 -16.09
C THR A 204 -0.41 -30.43 -16.00
N ALA A 205 0.55 -30.01 -16.82
CA ALA A 205 1.90 -30.54 -16.78
C ALA A 205 2.65 -30.11 -15.51
N TYR A 206 2.44 -28.88 -15.02
CA TYR A 206 2.99 -28.42 -13.75
C TYR A 206 2.44 -29.23 -12.57
N ARG A 207 1.13 -29.47 -12.54
CA ARG A 207 0.52 -30.33 -11.50
C ARG A 207 1.03 -31.77 -11.55
N ASN A 208 1.07 -32.38 -12.73
CA ASN A 208 1.61 -33.73 -12.90
C ASN A 208 3.08 -33.82 -12.46
N TYR A 209 3.86 -32.76 -12.67
CA TYR A 209 5.24 -32.70 -12.19
C TYR A 209 5.29 -32.71 -10.66
N ILE A 210 4.46 -31.89 -9.99
CA ILE A 210 4.38 -31.87 -8.52
C ILE A 210 4.03 -33.25 -7.97
N ASP A 211 3.02 -33.92 -8.56
CA ASP A 211 2.58 -35.24 -8.11
C ASP A 211 3.59 -36.37 -8.39
N ALA A 212 4.35 -36.28 -9.49
CA ALA A 212 5.20 -37.37 -9.96
C ALA A 212 6.61 -37.37 -9.36
N ASN A 213 7.00 -36.32 -8.64
CA ASN A 213 8.39 -36.14 -8.19
C ASN A 213 8.48 -35.91 -6.67
N PRO A 214 8.07 -36.88 -5.81
CA PRO A 214 8.04 -36.69 -4.37
C PRO A 214 9.43 -36.38 -3.76
N ASN A 215 9.47 -35.47 -2.78
CA ASN A 215 10.66 -34.91 -2.09
C ASN A 215 11.60 -34.04 -2.96
N SER A 216 11.12 -33.52 -4.09
CA SER A 216 11.80 -32.55 -4.94
C SER A 216 11.68 -31.10 -4.47
N PHE A 217 10.72 -30.77 -3.59
CA PHE A 217 10.62 -29.45 -2.98
C PHE A 217 11.03 -29.47 -1.51
N SER A 218 11.56 -28.36 -1.01
CA SER A 218 11.70 -28.18 0.44
C SER A 218 10.33 -28.08 1.13
N SER A 219 10.31 -28.16 2.46
CA SER A 219 9.10 -27.98 3.27
C SER A 219 9.21 -26.73 4.16
N PRO A 220 8.56 -25.60 3.82
CA PRO A 220 7.80 -25.35 2.58
C PRO A 220 8.69 -25.11 1.36
N ALA A 221 8.12 -25.16 0.15
CA ALA A 221 8.84 -25.04 -1.11
C ALA A 221 9.42 -23.63 -1.25
N THR A 222 10.48 -23.51 -2.05
CA THR A 222 11.06 -22.20 -2.38
C THR A 222 10.64 -21.74 -3.77
N GLN A 223 10.60 -20.41 -3.96
CA GLN A 223 10.36 -19.81 -5.27
C GLN A 223 11.36 -20.30 -6.34
N THR A 224 12.62 -20.51 -5.97
CA THR A 224 13.67 -21.02 -6.86
C THR A 224 13.37 -22.43 -7.36
N GLU A 225 12.91 -23.33 -6.48
CA GLU A 225 12.54 -24.70 -6.85
C GLU A 225 11.35 -24.72 -7.80
N VAL A 226 10.33 -23.89 -7.53
CA VAL A 226 9.16 -23.76 -8.42
C VAL A 226 9.57 -23.17 -9.78
N GLN A 227 10.47 -22.20 -9.80
CA GLN A 227 11.02 -21.65 -11.04
C GLN A 227 11.78 -22.71 -11.85
N ALA A 228 12.55 -23.59 -11.20
CA ALA A 228 13.26 -24.68 -11.85
C ALA A 228 12.29 -25.71 -12.44
N MET A 229 11.24 -26.07 -11.70
CA MET A 229 10.16 -26.94 -12.19
C MET A 229 9.50 -26.37 -13.46
N ILE A 230 9.16 -25.07 -13.47
CA ILE A 230 8.55 -24.42 -14.64
C ILE A 230 9.48 -24.50 -15.86
N LEU A 231 10.79 -24.24 -15.69
CA LEU A 231 11.76 -24.33 -16.77
C LEU A 231 11.86 -25.74 -17.33
N LEU A 232 11.90 -26.76 -16.46
CA LEU A 232 11.96 -28.16 -16.86
C LEU A 232 10.72 -28.59 -17.63
N VAL A 233 9.53 -28.30 -17.09
CA VAL A 233 8.25 -28.67 -17.72
C VAL A 233 8.09 -27.97 -19.07
N ASN A 234 8.44 -26.69 -19.16
CA ASN A 234 8.36 -25.94 -20.42
C ASN A 234 9.35 -26.41 -21.49
N ASN A 235 10.53 -26.87 -21.07
CA ASN A 235 11.54 -27.40 -21.98
C ASN A 235 11.39 -28.90 -22.23
N SER A 236 10.36 -29.53 -21.64
CA SER A 236 10.04 -30.94 -21.85
C SER A 236 9.54 -31.13 -23.28
N SER A 237 10.48 -31.50 -24.17
CA SER A 237 10.16 -31.86 -25.55
C SER A 237 9.34 -33.14 -25.54
N THR A 238 8.12 -33.09 -26.06
CA THR A 238 7.35 -34.32 -26.31
C THR A 238 8.15 -35.16 -27.31
N VAL A 239 8.56 -36.36 -26.90
CA VAL A 239 9.10 -37.33 -27.86
C VAL A 239 7.90 -37.83 -28.64
N SER A 240 7.76 -37.41 -29.89
CA SER A 240 6.68 -37.92 -30.74
C SER A 240 6.97 -39.39 -31.01
N THR A 241 5.95 -40.24 -30.98
CA THR A 241 6.13 -41.66 -31.30
C THR A 241 5.45 -41.99 -32.62
N VAL A 242 6.10 -42.84 -33.42
CA VAL A 242 5.59 -43.32 -34.70
C VAL A 242 5.32 -44.81 -34.56
N VAL A 243 4.11 -45.23 -34.93
CA VAL A 243 3.76 -46.66 -34.98
C VAL A 243 4.15 -47.20 -36.36
N GLY A 244 5.14 -48.09 -36.39
CA GLY A 244 5.56 -48.76 -37.61
C GLY A 244 4.51 -49.75 -38.13
N ALA A 245 4.60 -50.13 -39.41
CA ALA A 245 3.64 -51.03 -40.06
C ALA A 245 3.51 -52.42 -39.40
N GLY A 246 4.49 -52.82 -38.56
CA GLY A 246 4.46 -54.03 -37.74
C GLY A 246 3.96 -53.84 -36.30
N GLY A 247 3.41 -52.68 -35.95
CA GLY A 247 2.90 -52.36 -34.61
C GLY A 247 3.95 -51.95 -33.58
N GLY A 248 5.23 -51.87 -33.95
CA GLY A 248 6.28 -51.34 -33.09
C GLY A 248 6.15 -49.83 -32.90
N ILE A 249 6.29 -49.36 -31.65
CA ILE A 249 6.31 -47.93 -31.32
C ILE A 249 7.77 -47.47 -31.34
N PHE A 250 8.09 -46.46 -32.14
CA PHE A 250 9.42 -45.86 -32.26
C PHE A 250 9.37 -44.40 -31.85
N MET A 251 10.47 -43.85 -31.36
CA MET A 251 10.61 -42.39 -31.29
C MET A 251 10.66 -41.83 -32.71
N ASP A 252 10.05 -40.68 -32.94
CA ASP A 252 10.05 -39.96 -34.23
C ASP A 252 11.45 -39.46 -34.63
N ARG A 253 12.40 -39.48 -33.69
CA ARG A 253 13.77 -38.99 -33.80
C ARG A 253 14.75 -39.82 -32.96
N ASN A 254 16.02 -39.85 -33.39
CA ASN A 254 17.12 -40.37 -32.57
C ASN A 254 17.46 -39.45 -31.39
N LEU A 255 18.02 -40.00 -30.32
CA LEU A 255 18.48 -39.23 -29.17
C LEU A 255 19.60 -38.25 -29.59
N GLY A 256 19.37 -36.95 -29.38
CA GLY A 256 20.27 -35.87 -29.78
C GLY A 256 20.01 -35.29 -31.19
N ALA A 257 18.99 -35.76 -31.90
CA ALA A 257 18.60 -35.20 -33.20
C ALA A 257 17.86 -33.86 -33.04
N THR A 258 18.14 -32.89 -33.91
CA THR A 258 17.53 -31.57 -33.89
C THR A 258 16.23 -31.48 -34.70
N GLN A 259 15.96 -32.46 -35.59
CA GLN A 259 14.70 -32.55 -36.36
C GLN A 259 14.31 -34.00 -36.72
N VAL A 260 13.09 -34.18 -37.26
CA VAL A 260 12.60 -35.46 -37.84
C VAL A 260 13.31 -35.74 -39.16
N ALA A 261 13.72 -36.99 -39.39
CA ALA A 261 14.41 -37.39 -40.61
C ALA A 261 13.56 -37.12 -41.85
N THR A 262 14.03 -36.20 -42.70
CA THR A 262 13.39 -35.89 -44.00
C THR A 262 13.92 -36.77 -45.13
N SER A 263 15.07 -37.42 -44.92
CA SER A 263 15.73 -38.32 -45.87
C SER A 263 16.70 -39.26 -45.14
N SER A 264 17.17 -40.31 -45.81
CA SER A 264 18.11 -41.28 -45.23
C SER A 264 19.51 -40.73 -44.93
N ASN A 265 19.83 -39.53 -45.44
CA ASN A 265 21.10 -38.85 -45.25
C ASN A 265 20.96 -37.52 -44.47
N ASP A 266 19.86 -37.32 -43.75
CA ASP A 266 19.60 -36.10 -42.97
C ASP A 266 20.47 -36.03 -41.71
N SER A 267 21.57 -35.27 -41.79
CA SER A 267 22.54 -35.13 -40.70
C SER A 267 21.97 -34.55 -39.41
N ASN A 268 20.87 -33.80 -39.51
CA ASN A 268 20.20 -33.20 -38.36
C ASN A 268 19.29 -34.21 -37.62
N ALA A 269 19.05 -35.38 -38.22
CA ALA A 269 18.20 -36.44 -37.67
C ALA A 269 18.98 -37.60 -37.03
N PHE A 270 20.31 -37.62 -37.15
CA PHE A 270 21.13 -38.78 -36.71
C PHE A 270 21.33 -38.88 -35.20
N GLY A 271 21.33 -37.76 -34.48
CA GLY A 271 21.61 -37.71 -33.04
C GLY A 271 23.08 -37.94 -32.69
N ASP A 272 23.49 -37.48 -31.51
CA ASP A 272 24.90 -37.45 -31.06
C ASP A 272 25.27 -38.62 -30.12
N LEU A 273 24.41 -39.62 -29.96
CA LEU A 273 24.75 -40.77 -29.13
C LEU A 273 25.58 -41.79 -29.93
N SER A 274 26.82 -41.43 -30.24
CA SER A 274 27.86 -42.43 -30.46
C SER A 274 28.07 -43.16 -29.14
N MET A 275 27.45 -44.32 -28.98
CA MET A 275 27.81 -45.24 -27.91
C MET A 275 29.28 -45.64 -28.11
N GLY A 276 30.14 -45.19 -27.19
CA GLY A 276 31.46 -45.78 -26.99
C GLY A 276 31.37 -47.14 -26.33
#